data_AF-A0A949BBR5-F1
#
_entry.id   AF-A0A949BBR5-F1
#
_cell.length_a   1.000
_cell.length_b   1.000
_cell.length_c   1.000
_cell.angle_alpha   90.00
_cell.angle_beta   90.00
_cell.angle_gamma   90.00
#
_symmetry.space_group_name_H-M   'P 1'
#
loop_
_entity.id
_entity.type
_entity.pdbx_description
1 polymer ?
#
loop_
_entity_poly.entity_id
_entity_poly.type
_entity_poly.pdbx_seq_one_letter_code
_entity_poly.pdbx_strand_id
1 'polypeptide(L)'
;MKPDDELLKKKKKRPSRFVRFIFVMIFIIAIVSLIFYSVDNPGFIPSIKDKIVAFYTSNESAATDSSITSTSAESSSESVNSATPSDTVIENPTNNKFLLLWQKIISFVIKRAGKDADKFPDKLKIKVYFAGIGQHQEFVFEERTIFAGDPKIAVTNAVKELINGPSKSYHFPVIPPGTKLLGVDIYENFAKINFSQDFLQNSLESGILDEYVIYTIVNTVTEIPEIEGVIFLIEGMRIKLYGKVDLSIPAIRNEKYLNVETSDN
;
A
#
# COMPACT_ATOMS: atom_id res chain seq x y z
N MET A 1 55.75 -24.84 -16.85
CA MET A 1 54.79 -23.72 -16.86
C MET A 1 53.57 -24.18 -16.06
N LYS A 2 53.26 -23.51 -14.94
CA LYS A 2 52.25 -23.92 -13.95
C LYS A 2 50.81 -23.70 -14.45
N PRO A 3 49.82 -24.43 -13.91
CA PRO A 3 48.41 -24.07 -14.01
C PRO A 3 48.14 -22.97 -12.99
N ASP A 4 47.56 -21.85 -13.42
CA ASP A 4 47.20 -20.78 -12.50
C ASP A 4 45.82 -21.07 -11.90
N ASP A 5 45.86 -21.34 -10.59
CA ASP A 5 44.74 -21.39 -9.65
C ASP A 5 43.96 -20.06 -9.67
N GLU A 6 42.85 -20.00 -10.40
CA GLU A 6 41.92 -18.88 -10.29
C GLU A 6 40.96 -19.11 -9.11
N LEU A 7 41.40 -18.68 -7.93
CA LEU A 7 40.62 -18.74 -6.70
C LEU A 7 39.35 -17.88 -6.82
N LEU A 8 38.19 -18.54 -6.73
CA LEU A 8 36.86 -17.94 -6.60
C LEU A 8 36.76 -17.04 -5.37
N LYS A 9 37.17 -15.77 -5.48
CA LYS A 9 36.80 -14.71 -4.53
C LYS A 9 35.30 -14.43 -4.66
N LYS A 10 34.47 -15.15 -3.89
CA LYS A 10 33.07 -14.77 -3.61
C LYS A 10 33.05 -13.40 -2.93
N LYS A 11 32.89 -12.33 -3.71
CA LYS A 11 32.63 -10.98 -3.17
C LYS A 11 31.32 -11.00 -2.39
N LYS A 12 31.38 -10.87 -1.06
CA LYS A 12 30.22 -10.71 -0.18
C LYS A 12 29.53 -9.37 -0.56
N LYS A 13 28.47 -9.44 -1.36
CA LYS A 13 27.73 -8.26 -1.83
C LYS A 13 27.12 -7.54 -0.63
N ARG A 14 27.33 -6.21 -0.55
CA ARG A 14 26.72 -5.36 0.47
C ARG A 14 25.20 -5.40 0.31
N PRO A 15 24.42 -5.45 1.40
CA PRO A 15 22.96 -5.49 1.31
C PRO A 15 22.48 -4.23 0.57
N SER A 16 21.59 -4.43 -0.39
CA SER A 16 21.05 -3.36 -1.22
C SER A 16 20.32 -2.32 -0.36
N ARG A 17 20.19 -1.10 -0.88
CA ARG A 17 19.45 -0.03 -0.19
C ARG A 17 18.01 -0.45 0.13
N PHE A 18 17.42 -1.28 -0.72
CA PHE A 18 16.10 -1.89 -0.53
C PHE A 18 16.07 -2.90 0.63
N VAL A 19 17.08 -3.78 0.74
CA VAL A 19 17.20 -4.70 1.88
C VAL A 19 17.33 -3.92 3.19
N ARG A 20 18.09 -2.82 3.20
CA ARG A 20 18.20 -1.94 4.37
C ARG A 20 16.87 -1.25 4.70
N PHE A 21 16.13 -0.82 3.68
CA PHE A 21 14.80 -0.24 3.86
C PHE A 21 13.82 -1.25 4.44
N ILE A 22 13.81 -2.50 3.94
CA ILE A 22 13.00 -3.59 4.48
C ILE A 22 13.33 -3.83 5.95
N PHE A 23 14.61 -3.87 6.33
CA PHE A 23 14.99 -4.01 7.74
C PHE A 23 14.51 -2.84 8.60
N VAL A 24 14.57 -1.60 8.10
CA VAL A 24 14.04 -0.42 8.80
C VAL A 24 12.52 -0.46 8.91
N MET A 25 11.82 -0.91 7.87
CA MET A 25 10.36 -0.98 7.83
C MET A 25 9.84 -2.08 8.77
N ILE A 26 10.48 -3.26 8.77
CA ILE A 26 10.22 -4.34 9.75
C ILE A 26 10.47 -3.84 11.18
N PHE A 27 11.53 -3.06 11.39
CA PHE A 27 11.84 -2.50 12.72
C PHE A 27 10.79 -1.48 13.18
N ILE A 28 10.28 -0.64 12.28
CA ILE A 28 9.19 0.32 12.58
C ILE A 28 7.89 -0.43 12.90
N ILE A 29 7.54 -1.44 12.10
CA ILE A 29 6.35 -2.28 12.37
C ILE A 29 6.49 -2.95 13.75
N ALA A 30 7.66 -3.52 14.05
CA ALA A 30 7.90 -4.15 15.35
C ALA A 30 7.76 -3.16 16.51
N ILE A 31 8.22 -1.91 16.36
CA ILE A 31 8.06 -0.85 17.37
C ILE A 31 6.58 -0.48 17.56
N VAL A 32 5.83 -0.28 16.46
CA VAL A 32 4.40 0.06 16.54
C VAL A 32 3.61 -1.08 17.17
N SER A 33 3.89 -2.33 16.80
CA SER A 33 3.29 -3.51 17.43
C SER A 33 3.66 -3.63 18.91
N LEU A 34 4.89 -3.28 19.30
CA LEU A 34 5.32 -3.27 20.69
C LEU A 34 4.59 -2.21 21.52
N ILE A 35 4.38 -1.01 20.95
CA ILE A 35 3.61 0.07 21.58
C ILE A 35 2.16 -0.37 21.78
N PHE A 36 1.53 -0.94 20.75
CA PHE A 36 0.16 -1.43 20.83
C PHE A 36 0.02 -2.57 21.85
N TYR A 37 0.93 -3.54 21.83
CA TYR A 37 0.97 -4.62 22.81
C TYR A 37 1.16 -4.11 24.25
N SER A 38 1.86 -2.99 24.43
CA SER A 38 2.08 -2.38 25.74
C SER A 38 0.86 -1.63 26.27
N VAL A 39 -0.07 -1.23 25.41
CA VAL A 39 -1.37 -0.66 25.82
C VAL A 39 -2.22 -1.76 26.45
N ASP A 40 -2.24 -2.94 25.85
CA ASP A 40 -3.00 -4.09 26.35
C ASP A 40 -2.31 -4.84 27.49
N ASN A 41 -0.99 -4.66 27.66
CA ASN A 41 -0.18 -5.25 28.74
C ASN A 41 0.70 -4.18 29.44
N PRO A 42 0.12 -3.36 30.34
CA PRO A 42 0.81 -2.20 30.95
C PRO A 42 2.02 -2.55 31.85
N GLY A 43 2.19 -3.82 32.23
CA GLY A 43 3.35 -4.31 33.00
C GLY A 43 4.56 -4.74 32.18
N PHE A 44 4.45 -4.80 30.85
CA PHE A 44 5.49 -5.33 29.97
C PHE A 44 6.70 -4.40 29.82
N ILE A 45 6.46 -3.10 29.60
CA ILE A 45 7.53 -2.10 29.44
C ILE A 45 8.35 -1.88 30.72
N PRO A 46 7.76 -1.77 31.92
CA PRO A 46 8.51 -1.74 33.18
C PRO A 46 9.35 -3.00 33.39
N SER A 47 8.80 -4.20 33.14
CA SER A 47 9.53 -5.47 33.27
C SER A 47 10.73 -5.58 32.32
N ILE A 48 10.65 -5.01 31.11
CA ILE A 48 11.77 -4.92 30.17
C ILE A 48 12.80 -3.90 30.64
N LYS A 49 12.37 -2.74 31.14
CA LYS A 49 13.28 -1.72 31.70
C LYS A 49 14.07 -2.29 32.87
N ASP A 50 13.43 -3.00 33.79
CA ASP A 50 14.10 -3.59 34.96
C ASP A 50 15.09 -4.69 34.56
N LYS A 51 14.75 -5.51 33.54
CA LYS A 51 15.66 -6.53 32.99
C LYS A 51 16.84 -5.92 32.23
N ILE A 52 16.61 -4.83 31.50
CA ILE A 52 17.66 -4.10 30.77
C ILE A 52 18.58 -3.38 31.77
N VAL A 53 18.02 -2.69 32.76
CA VAL A 53 18.78 -2.03 33.83
C VAL A 53 19.58 -3.06 34.60
N ALA A 54 18.98 -4.19 35.02
CA ALA A 54 19.71 -5.28 35.66
C ALA A 54 20.83 -5.86 34.78
N PHE A 55 20.64 -5.96 33.47
CA PHE A 55 21.66 -6.42 32.53
C PHE A 55 22.84 -5.44 32.42
N TYR A 56 22.58 -4.12 32.44
CA TYR A 56 23.64 -3.09 32.37
C TYR A 56 24.30 -2.81 33.74
N THR A 57 23.55 -2.84 34.84
CA THR A 57 24.09 -2.63 36.20
C THR A 57 24.83 -3.86 36.73
N SER A 58 24.65 -5.04 36.12
CA SER A 58 25.48 -6.22 36.40
C SER A 58 26.93 -6.06 35.96
N ASN A 59 27.26 -5.07 35.11
CA ASN A 59 28.58 -4.96 34.49
C ASN A 59 29.33 -3.65 34.74
N GLU A 60 28.81 -2.68 35.49
CA GLU A 60 29.58 -1.44 35.72
C GLU A 60 29.23 -0.75 37.05
N SER A 61 29.94 -1.17 38.10
CA SER A 61 30.23 -0.30 39.25
C SER A 61 31.46 0.54 38.91
N ALA A 62 31.29 1.75 38.37
CA ALA A 62 32.26 2.84 38.51
C ALA A 62 31.71 4.18 37.98
N ALA A 63 31.78 5.21 38.84
CA ALA A 63 31.80 6.66 38.56
C ALA A 63 30.47 7.44 38.32
N THR A 64 30.01 8.11 39.39
CA THR A 64 29.75 9.58 39.56
C THR A 64 29.21 10.40 38.37
N ASP A 65 28.27 11.35 38.46
CA ASP A 65 27.58 12.09 39.53
C ASP A 65 26.45 12.93 38.86
N SER A 66 25.63 13.60 39.67
CA SER A 66 24.69 14.71 39.41
C SER A 66 23.21 14.39 39.14
N SER A 67 22.50 14.25 40.27
CA SER A 67 21.36 15.08 40.70
C SER A 67 20.26 15.47 39.69
N ILE A 68 19.01 15.13 40.02
CA ILE A 68 17.98 16.09 40.47
C ILE A 68 16.91 15.31 41.28
N THR A 69 16.64 15.87 42.45
CA THR A 69 15.67 15.46 43.48
C THR A 69 14.30 16.09 43.21
N SER A 70 13.23 15.30 43.36
CA SER A 70 12.01 15.59 44.17
C SER A 70 10.96 14.50 43.87
N THR A 71 10.63 13.57 44.79
CA THR A 71 9.81 13.73 46.03
C THR A 71 8.36 14.07 45.64
N SER A 72 7.29 13.35 45.98
CA SER A 72 7.03 12.17 46.83
C SER A 72 5.56 11.73 46.68
N ALA A 73 5.28 10.55 47.25
CA ALA A 73 4.04 10.14 47.92
C ALA A 73 2.93 9.52 47.03
N GLU A 74 2.26 8.42 47.39
CA GLU A 74 2.47 7.38 48.41
C GLU A 74 1.43 6.28 48.14
N SER A 75 1.86 5.02 48.33
CA SER A 75 1.16 3.85 48.91
C SER A 75 -0.37 3.81 48.94
N SER A 76 -1.06 2.76 48.51
CA SER A 76 -1.28 1.46 49.21
C SER A 76 -2.62 0.92 48.60
N SER A 77 -3.02 -0.34 48.55
CA SER A 77 -2.66 -1.63 49.15
C SER A 77 -3.40 -2.75 48.37
N GLU A 78 -2.80 -3.95 48.36
CA GLU A 78 -3.38 -5.32 48.50
C GLU A 78 -4.85 -5.58 48.07
N SER A 79 -5.22 -6.63 47.31
CA SER A 79 -5.05 -8.07 47.57
C SER A 79 -5.82 -8.87 46.47
N VAL A 80 -5.24 -9.90 45.83
CA VAL A 80 -5.35 -11.37 46.07
C VAL A 80 -6.52 -12.10 45.33
N ASN A 81 -6.12 -13.23 44.70
CA ASN A 81 -6.86 -14.38 44.12
C ASN A 81 -7.40 -14.28 42.68
N SER A 82 -6.83 -14.94 41.66
CA SER A 82 -6.64 -16.38 41.37
C SER A 82 -7.86 -17.06 40.70
N ALA A 83 -7.78 -17.31 39.38
CA ALA A 83 -8.15 -18.56 38.71
C ALA A 83 -8.09 -18.42 37.17
N THR A 84 -7.37 -19.35 36.53
CA THR A 84 -7.28 -19.64 35.08
C THR A 84 -8.26 -20.78 34.73
N PRO A 85 -8.40 -21.24 33.47
CA PRO A 85 -8.88 -20.62 32.23
C PRO A 85 -10.25 -21.20 31.80
N SER A 86 -10.92 -20.63 30.80
CA SER A 86 -11.92 -21.39 30.01
C SER A 86 -11.96 -20.89 28.58
N ASP A 87 -11.63 -21.80 27.68
CA ASP A 87 -11.67 -21.68 26.23
C ASP A 87 -13.08 -21.31 25.73
N THR A 88 -13.15 -20.39 24.77
CA THR A 88 -14.18 -20.45 23.71
C THR A 88 -13.65 -19.80 22.45
N VAL A 89 -13.32 -20.66 21.50
CA VAL A 89 -13.16 -20.36 20.08
C VAL A 89 -14.54 -20.01 19.51
N ILE A 90 -14.68 -18.85 18.87
CA ILE A 90 -15.69 -18.63 17.83
C ILE A 90 -14.98 -17.96 16.64
N GLU A 91 -14.55 -18.79 15.68
CA GLU A 91 -14.33 -18.34 14.31
C GLU A 91 -15.71 -18.07 13.67
N ASN A 92 -15.83 -16.93 12.99
CA ASN A 92 -16.97 -16.65 12.11
C ASN A 92 -16.41 -16.45 10.68
N PRO A 93 -16.77 -17.28 9.69
CA PRO A 93 -16.12 -17.29 8.39
C PRO A 93 -16.73 -16.20 7.49
N THR A 94 -15.99 -15.12 7.28
CA THR A 94 -16.31 -14.17 6.21
C THR A 94 -16.13 -14.88 4.86
N ASN A 95 -17.10 -14.73 3.95
CA ASN A 95 -17.08 -15.31 2.61
C ASN A 95 -15.86 -14.82 1.83
N ASN A 96 -14.81 -15.62 1.91
CA ASN A 96 -13.47 -15.37 1.42
C ASN A 96 -13.37 -15.43 -0.12
N LYS A 97 -14.38 -15.03 -0.90
CA LYS A 97 -14.37 -15.17 -2.37
C LYS A 97 -13.23 -14.37 -3.02
N PHE A 98 -12.94 -13.18 -2.50
CA PHE A 98 -11.81 -12.35 -2.90
C PHE A 98 -10.48 -12.90 -2.37
N LEU A 99 -10.45 -13.36 -1.11
CA LEU A 99 -9.29 -14.04 -0.53
C LEU A 99 -8.96 -15.32 -1.32
N LEU A 100 -9.96 -16.07 -1.78
CA LEU A 100 -9.86 -17.26 -2.63
C LEU A 100 -9.36 -16.89 -4.02
N LEU A 101 -9.79 -15.76 -4.58
CA LEU A 101 -9.29 -15.25 -5.86
C LEU A 101 -7.83 -14.81 -5.74
N TRP A 102 -7.48 -14.10 -4.67
CA TRP A 102 -6.11 -13.70 -4.36
C TRP A 102 -5.21 -14.89 -4.06
N GLN A 103 -5.71 -15.89 -3.33
CA GLN A 103 -5.04 -17.17 -3.14
C GLN A 103 -4.87 -17.90 -4.48
N LYS A 104 -5.80 -17.77 -5.42
CA LYS A 104 -5.69 -18.32 -6.79
C LYS A 104 -4.66 -17.58 -7.64
N ILE A 105 -4.52 -16.27 -7.47
CA ILE A 105 -3.49 -15.44 -8.11
C ILE A 105 -2.12 -15.73 -7.51
N ILE A 106 -2.00 -15.72 -6.18
CA ILE A 106 -0.79 -16.07 -5.44
C ILE A 106 -0.36 -17.49 -5.78
N SER A 107 -1.27 -18.47 -5.79
CA SER A 107 -0.94 -19.85 -6.18
C SER A 107 -0.62 -19.99 -7.68
N PHE A 108 -1.25 -19.20 -8.56
CA PHE A 108 -0.87 -19.16 -9.97
C PHE A 108 0.55 -18.61 -10.17
N VAL A 109 0.92 -17.58 -9.40
CA VAL A 109 2.27 -16.98 -9.41
C VAL A 109 3.29 -17.92 -8.77
N ILE A 110 3.01 -18.52 -7.61
CA ILE A 110 3.88 -19.50 -6.93
C ILE A 110 4.05 -20.78 -7.76
N LYS A 111 2.99 -21.25 -8.44
CA LYS A 111 3.07 -22.41 -9.34
C LYS A 111 3.90 -22.13 -10.60
N ARG A 112 4.02 -20.86 -11.00
CA ARG A 112 4.95 -20.40 -12.05
C ARG A 112 6.37 -20.13 -11.52
N ALA A 113 6.53 -19.91 -10.21
CA ALA A 113 7.78 -19.52 -9.55
C ALA A 113 8.87 -20.61 -9.46
N GLY A 114 8.78 -21.68 -10.26
CA GLY A 114 9.88 -22.63 -10.44
C GLY A 114 11.02 -22.07 -11.31
N LYS A 115 10.79 -20.98 -12.05
CA LYS A 115 11.78 -20.21 -12.83
C LYS A 115 11.28 -18.77 -12.93
N ASP A 116 12.11 -17.78 -12.57
CA ASP A 116 11.90 -16.35 -12.87
C ASP A 116 10.96 -15.53 -11.95
N ALA A 117 11.01 -15.73 -10.63
CA ALA A 117 10.20 -14.97 -9.65
C ALA A 117 10.59 -13.48 -9.44
N ASP A 118 11.63 -12.98 -10.12
CA ASP A 118 12.17 -11.61 -9.91
C ASP A 118 11.86 -10.62 -11.04
N LYS A 119 11.14 -11.03 -12.11
CA LYS A 119 10.89 -10.18 -13.29
C LYS A 119 9.43 -9.73 -13.34
N PHE A 120 9.21 -8.40 -13.40
CA PHE A 120 7.89 -7.83 -13.67
C PHE A 120 7.33 -8.38 -15.00
N PRO A 121 6.05 -8.77 -15.06
CA PRO A 121 5.51 -9.47 -16.23
C PRO A 121 5.53 -8.60 -17.49
N ASP A 122 5.84 -9.19 -18.64
CA ASP A 122 5.86 -8.50 -19.94
C ASP A 122 4.45 -8.13 -20.46
N LYS A 123 3.40 -8.72 -19.89
CA LYS A 123 1.99 -8.38 -20.17
C LYS A 123 1.15 -8.55 -18.92
N LEU A 124 0.16 -7.68 -18.75
CA LEU A 124 -0.80 -7.74 -17.65
C LEU A 124 -2.22 -7.74 -18.18
N LYS A 125 -3.08 -8.58 -17.58
CA LYS A 125 -4.52 -8.49 -17.76
C LYS A 125 -5.06 -7.67 -16.59
N ILE A 126 -5.64 -6.50 -16.88
CA ILE A 126 -6.12 -5.54 -15.89
C ILE A 126 -7.60 -5.24 -16.10
N LYS A 127 -8.26 -4.72 -15.07
CA LYS A 127 -9.59 -4.12 -15.18
C LYS A 127 -9.42 -2.62 -15.45
N VAL A 128 -10.01 -2.12 -16.52
CA VAL A 128 -10.09 -0.69 -16.80
C VAL A 128 -11.49 -0.22 -16.42
N TYR A 129 -11.57 0.69 -15.44
CA TYR A 129 -12.82 1.11 -14.82
C TYR A 129 -13.40 2.34 -15.52
N PHE A 130 -14.70 2.31 -15.78
CA PHE A 130 -15.48 3.37 -16.40
C PHE A 130 -16.74 3.64 -15.57
N ALA A 131 -17.38 4.78 -15.80
CA ALA A 131 -18.66 5.06 -15.18
C ALA A 131 -19.76 4.18 -15.78
N GLY A 132 -20.57 3.54 -14.94
CA GLY A 132 -21.73 2.76 -15.36
C GLY A 132 -22.99 3.61 -15.51
N ILE A 133 -23.96 3.12 -16.29
CA ILE A 133 -25.32 3.66 -16.29
C ILE A 133 -26.13 2.94 -15.21
N GLY A 134 -26.69 3.66 -14.24
CA GLY A 134 -27.51 3.05 -13.19
C GLY A 134 -27.91 4.02 -12.09
N GLN A 135 -28.71 3.53 -11.15
CA GLN A 135 -29.12 4.30 -9.95
C GLN A 135 -28.04 4.30 -8.86
N HIS A 136 -27.12 3.34 -8.89
CA HIS A 136 -26.04 3.22 -7.93
C HIS A 136 -24.75 3.86 -8.46
N GLN A 137 -23.98 4.45 -7.54
CA GLN A 137 -22.67 5.04 -7.85
C GLN A 137 -21.63 3.93 -8.03
N GLU A 138 -21.67 3.23 -9.15
CA GLU A 138 -20.82 2.07 -9.42
C GLU A 138 -19.93 2.29 -10.66
N PHE A 139 -18.70 1.77 -10.57
CA PHE A 139 -17.83 1.62 -11.72
C PHE A 139 -18.01 0.24 -12.33
N VAL A 140 -18.18 0.25 -13.65
CA VAL A 140 -18.13 -0.94 -14.48
C VAL A 140 -16.72 -1.10 -15.03
N PHE A 141 -16.33 -2.31 -15.42
CA PHE A 141 -14.98 -2.53 -15.95
C PHE A 141 -14.94 -3.33 -17.24
N GLU A 142 -13.87 -3.11 -17.99
CA GLU A 142 -13.47 -3.94 -19.13
C GLU A 142 -12.13 -4.60 -18.80
N GLU A 143 -12.05 -5.92 -18.98
CA GLU A 143 -10.77 -6.60 -18.88
C GLU A 143 -9.93 -6.33 -20.14
N ARG A 144 -8.76 -5.73 -19.98
CA ARG A 144 -7.83 -5.43 -21.07
C ARG A 144 -6.47 -6.05 -20.80
N THR A 145 -5.80 -6.48 -21.88
CA THR A 145 -4.41 -6.93 -21.80
C THR A 145 -3.50 -5.79 -22.28
N ILE A 146 -2.62 -5.33 -21.40
CA ILE A 146 -1.64 -4.30 -21.71
C ILE A 146 -0.24 -4.91 -21.80
N PHE A 147 0.62 -4.30 -22.62
CA PHE A 147 2.04 -4.54 -22.52
C PHE A 147 2.57 -3.96 -21.22
N ALA A 148 3.31 -4.80 -20.52
CA ALA A 148 3.97 -4.50 -19.26
C ALA A 148 5.45 -4.86 -19.43
N GLY A 149 6.27 -4.67 -18.41
CA GLY A 149 7.71 -4.91 -18.49
C GLY A 149 8.43 -4.23 -17.34
N ASP A 150 7.86 -3.12 -16.90
CA ASP A 150 8.07 -2.52 -15.59
C ASP A 150 6.77 -1.80 -15.16
N PRO A 151 6.66 -1.38 -13.88
CA PRO A 151 5.49 -0.67 -13.38
C PRO A 151 5.20 0.64 -14.14
N LYS A 152 6.23 1.38 -14.56
CA LYS A 152 6.06 2.67 -15.27
C LYS A 152 5.41 2.46 -16.65
N ILE A 153 5.87 1.47 -17.41
CA ILE A 153 5.29 1.10 -18.72
C ILE A 153 3.86 0.60 -18.52
N ALA A 154 3.62 -0.25 -17.52
CA ALA A 154 2.28 -0.75 -17.22
C ALA A 154 1.30 0.41 -16.89
N VAL A 155 1.70 1.34 -16.01
CA VAL A 155 0.87 2.51 -15.67
C VAL A 155 0.63 3.37 -16.89
N THR A 156 1.66 3.64 -17.68
CA THR A 156 1.54 4.41 -18.92
C THR A 156 0.50 3.80 -19.86
N ASN A 157 0.53 2.48 -20.06
CA ASN A 157 -0.39 1.80 -20.96
C ASN A 157 -1.80 1.67 -20.36
N ALA A 158 -1.94 1.44 -19.06
CA ALA A 158 -3.24 1.41 -18.40
C ALA A 158 -3.97 2.77 -18.51
N VAL A 159 -3.25 3.87 -18.29
CA VAL A 159 -3.81 5.22 -18.42
C VAL A 159 -4.17 5.53 -19.88
N LYS A 160 -3.36 5.10 -20.85
CA LYS A 160 -3.69 5.24 -22.28
C LYS A 160 -4.96 4.47 -22.65
N GLU A 161 -5.11 3.23 -22.17
CA GLU A 161 -6.33 2.44 -22.37
C GLU A 161 -7.56 3.15 -21.79
N LEU A 162 -7.43 3.76 -20.61
CA LEU A 162 -8.51 4.52 -19.99
C LEU A 162 -8.86 5.78 -20.80
N ILE A 163 -7.87 6.54 -21.29
CA ILE A 163 -8.06 7.72 -22.14
C ILE A 163 -8.70 7.36 -23.48
N ASN A 164 -8.36 6.20 -24.05
CA ASN A 164 -9.00 5.70 -25.28
C ASN A 164 -10.50 5.44 -25.10
N GLY A 165 -10.99 5.40 -23.87
CA GLY A 165 -12.39 5.23 -23.55
C GLY A 165 -12.84 3.77 -23.62
N PRO A 166 -14.10 3.50 -23.25
CA PRO A 166 -14.67 2.15 -23.24
C PRO A 166 -15.00 1.65 -24.66
N SER A 167 -15.04 0.33 -24.82
CA SER A 167 -15.52 -0.32 -26.06
C SER A 167 -17.02 -0.63 -26.02
N LYS A 168 -17.61 -0.72 -24.82
CA LYS A 168 -19.03 -1.05 -24.63
C LYS A 168 -19.90 0.21 -24.59
N SER A 169 -21.06 0.17 -25.25
CA SER A 169 -21.99 1.31 -25.37
C SER A 169 -22.60 1.82 -24.05
N TYR A 170 -22.56 1.03 -22.98
CA TYR A 170 -23.13 1.39 -21.67
C TYR A 170 -22.07 1.73 -20.61
N HIS A 171 -20.82 1.87 -21.03
CA HIS A 171 -19.73 2.36 -20.20
C HIS A 171 -19.42 3.78 -20.65
N PHE A 172 -19.27 4.72 -19.73
CA PHE A 172 -19.03 6.11 -20.05
C PHE A 172 -17.59 6.54 -19.74
N PRO A 173 -16.90 7.18 -20.70
CA PRO A 173 -15.64 7.85 -20.43
C PRO A 173 -15.90 9.10 -19.59
N VAL A 174 -15.19 9.23 -18.47
CA VAL A 174 -15.27 10.42 -17.60
C VAL A 174 -14.03 11.30 -17.67
N ILE A 175 -12.95 10.83 -18.31
CA ILE A 175 -11.76 11.66 -18.51
C ILE A 175 -12.13 12.87 -19.40
N PRO A 176 -11.79 14.10 -18.99
CA PRO A 176 -12.05 15.30 -19.75
C PRO A 176 -11.55 15.22 -21.20
N PRO A 177 -12.34 15.69 -22.19
CA PRO A 177 -11.95 15.64 -23.59
C PRO A 177 -10.66 16.45 -23.81
N GLY A 178 -9.80 15.95 -24.69
CA GLY A 178 -8.52 16.60 -24.98
C GLY A 178 -7.39 16.31 -23.97
N THR A 179 -7.66 15.62 -22.86
CA THR A 179 -6.64 15.19 -21.90
C THR A 179 -5.53 14.40 -22.60
N LYS A 180 -4.28 14.83 -22.42
CA LYS A 180 -3.09 14.11 -22.90
C LYS A 180 -2.27 13.61 -21.73
N LEU A 181 -1.77 12.38 -21.82
CA LEU A 181 -0.77 11.86 -20.91
C LEU A 181 0.62 12.39 -21.33
N LEU A 182 1.18 13.30 -20.54
CA LEU A 182 2.51 13.88 -20.78
C LEU A 182 3.63 12.99 -20.26
N GLY A 183 3.39 12.26 -19.18
CA GLY A 183 4.38 11.34 -18.62
C GLY A 183 3.93 10.61 -17.38
N VAL A 184 4.64 9.53 -17.07
CA VAL A 184 4.48 8.75 -15.85
C VAL A 184 5.84 8.58 -15.19
N ASP A 185 5.86 8.69 -13.87
CA ASP A 185 6.98 8.29 -13.05
C ASP A 185 6.51 7.48 -11.85
N ILE A 186 7.36 6.62 -11.31
CA ILE A 186 7.04 5.80 -10.13
C ILE A 186 7.94 6.28 -9.00
N TYR A 187 7.31 6.72 -7.91
CA TYR A 187 8.00 7.13 -6.70
C TYR A 187 7.54 6.24 -5.56
N GLU A 188 8.47 5.40 -5.07
CA GLU A 188 8.16 4.31 -4.15
C GLU A 188 7.10 3.38 -4.77
N ASN A 189 5.87 3.43 -4.26
CA ASN A 189 4.73 2.63 -4.73
C ASN A 189 3.60 3.50 -5.30
N PHE A 190 3.87 4.80 -5.53
CA PHE A 190 2.88 5.74 -6.06
C PHE A 190 3.21 6.13 -7.51
N ALA A 191 2.19 6.09 -8.35
CA ALA A 191 2.27 6.56 -9.74
C ALA A 191 2.10 8.08 -9.79
N LYS A 192 3.15 8.80 -10.20
CA LYS A 192 3.06 10.21 -10.58
C LYS A 192 2.60 10.29 -12.02
N ILE A 193 1.40 10.79 -12.26
CA ILE A 193 0.80 10.86 -13.59
C ILE A 193 0.67 12.33 -13.97
N ASN A 194 1.37 12.72 -15.04
CA ASN A 194 1.40 14.08 -15.55
C ASN A 194 0.47 14.21 -16.76
N PHE A 195 -0.57 15.01 -16.64
CA PHE A 195 -1.52 15.31 -17.71
C PHE A 195 -1.34 16.72 -18.28
N SER A 196 -1.88 16.95 -19.47
CA SER A 196 -2.00 18.30 -20.04
C SER A 196 -3.01 19.15 -19.28
N GLN A 197 -2.91 20.46 -19.47
CA GLN A 197 -3.83 21.44 -18.90
C GLN A 197 -5.32 21.17 -19.22
N ASP A 198 -5.62 20.49 -20.33
CA ASP A 198 -6.98 20.09 -20.75
C ASP A 198 -7.70 19.26 -19.67
N PHE A 199 -6.97 18.48 -18.87
CA PHE A 199 -7.53 17.69 -17.78
C PHE A 199 -8.24 18.54 -16.72
N LEU A 200 -7.79 19.79 -16.53
CA LEU A 200 -8.45 20.75 -15.63
C LEU A 200 -9.47 21.62 -16.37
N GLN A 201 -9.09 22.16 -17.54
CA GLN A 201 -9.90 23.16 -18.25
C GLN A 201 -11.21 22.59 -18.79
N ASN A 202 -11.20 21.34 -19.23
CA ASN A 202 -12.37 20.69 -19.81
C ASN A 202 -13.10 19.82 -18.78
N SER A 203 -12.87 20.06 -17.48
CA SER A 203 -13.60 19.38 -16.42
C SER A 203 -15.11 19.61 -16.59
N LEU A 204 -15.89 18.57 -16.36
CA LEU A 204 -17.35 18.60 -16.53
C LEU A 204 -17.95 19.58 -15.51
N GLU A 205 -18.55 20.68 -16.01
CA GLU A 205 -18.94 21.88 -15.25
C GLU A 205 -19.77 21.65 -13.98
N SER A 206 -20.37 20.47 -13.79
CA SER A 206 -21.26 20.19 -12.68
C SER A 206 -20.53 19.77 -11.39
N GLY A 207 -19.24 19.38 -11.44
CA GLY A 207 -18.50 18.86 -10.28
C GLY A 207 -19.07 17.56 -9.67
N ILE A 208 -20.20 17.08 -10.18
CA ILE A 208 -20.88 15.83 -9.77
C ILE A 208 -19.99 14.61 -10.05
N LEU A 209 -19.11 14.72 -11.06
CA LEU A 209 -18.27 13.62 -11.53
C LEU A 209 -16.79 13.76 -11.13
N ASP A 210 -16.42 14.72 -10.29
CA ASP A 210 -15.02 14.92 -9.88
C ASP A 210 -14.41 13.63 -9.30
N GLU A 211 -15.16 12.97 -8.40
CA GLU A 211 -14.76 11.69 -7.83
C GLU A 211 -14.66 10.59 -8.89
N TYR A 212 -15.52 10.62 -9.93
CA TYR A 212 -15.49 9.63 -11.00
C TYR A 212 -14.25 9.79 -11.85
N VAL A 213 -13.88 11.02 -12.21
CA VAL A 213 -12.65 11.31 -12.96
C VAL A 213 -11.45 10.75 -12.20
N ILE A 214 -11.34 11.06 -10.91
CA ILE A 214 -10.20 10.64 -10.10
C ILE A 214 -10.19 9.13 -9.88
N TYR A 215 -11.28 8.56 -9.38
CA TYR A 215 -11.27 7.16 -8.94
C TYR A 215 -11.33 6.16 -10.10
N THR A 216 -11.81 6.52 -11.30
CA THR A 216 -11.64 5.64 -12.47
C THR A 216 -10.16 5.49 -12.84
N ILE A 217 -9.38 6.57 -12.75
CA ILE A 217 -7.92 6.54 -12.94
C ILE A 217 -7.26 5.75 -11.82
N VAL A 218 -7.53 6.10 -10.56
CA VAL A 218 -6.87 5.47 -9.40
C VAL A 218 -7.18 3.98 -9.32
N ASN A 219 -8.44 3.57 -9.46
CA ASN A 219 -8.81 2.15 -9.39
C ASN A 219 -8.24 1.36 -10.57
N THR A 220 -8.12 1.95 -11.77
CA THR A 220 -7.47 1.29 -12.92
C THR A 220 -5.97 1.14 -12.71
N VAL A 221 -5.31 2.21 -12.26
CA VAL A 221 -3.85 2.24 -12.07
C VAL A 221 -3.41 1.30 -10.95
N THR A 222 -4.20 1.19 -9.88
CA THR A 222 -3.93 0.27 -8.76
C THR A 222 -4.29 -1.19 -9.07
N GLU A 223 -4.70 -1.56 -10.29
CA GLU A 223 -4.68 -2.97 -10.73
C GLU A 223 -3.27 -3.45 -11.05
N ILE A 224 -2.33 -2.51 -11.23
CA ILE A 224 -0.95 -2.82 -11.55
C ILE A 224 -0.24 -3.26 -10.27
N PRO A 225 0.48 -4.39 -10.28
CA PRO A 225 1.24 -4.84 -9.12
C PRO A 225 2.19 -3.75 -8.63
N GLU A 226 2.37 -3.66 -7.31
CA GLU A 226 3.24 -2.70 -6.61
C GLU A 226 2.72 -1.25 -6.58
N ILE A 227 1.63 -0.91 -7.29
CA ILE A 227 1.08 0.45 -7.28
C ILE A 227 -0.04 0.57 -6.24
N GLU A 228 0.19 1.42 -5.23
CA GLU A 228 -0.72 1.65 -4.11
C GLU A 228 -1.62 2.87 -4.29
N GLY A 229 -1.23 3.81 -5.16
CA GLY A 229 -2.02 5.01 -5.42
C GLY A 229 -1.42 5.93 -6.48
N VAL A 230 -2.03 7.10 -6.63
CA VAL A 230 -1.73 8.07 -7.69
C VAL A 230 -1.45 9.46 -7.11
N ILE A 231 -0.43 10.11 -7.65
CA ILE A 231 -0.15 11.53 -7.47
C ILE A 231 -0.41 12.21 -8.81
N PHE A 232 -1.32 13.18 -8.83
CA PHE A 232 -1.69 13.90 -10.04
C PHE A 232 -0.81 15.13 -10.25
N LEU A 233 -0.30 15.28 -11.47
CA LEU A 233 0.45 16.44 -11.94
C LEU A 233 -0.21 17.00 -13.20
N ILE A 234 -0.17 18.32 -13.35
CA ILE A 234 -0.63 19.05 -14.53
C ILE A 234 0.51 19.93 -14.99
N GLU A 235 0.97 19.73 -16.23
CA GLU A 235 2.14 20.42 -16.78
C GLU A 235 3.36 20.35 -15.84
N GLY A 236 3.56 19.19 -15.20
CA GLY A 236 4.67 18.94 -14.26
C GLY A 236 4.46 19.50 -12.84
N MET A 237 3.35 20.19 -12.57
CA MET A 237 3.03 20.71 -11.24
C MET A 237 2.02 19.81 -10.52
N ARG A 238 2.33 19.43 -9.27
CA ARG A 238 1.39 18.65 -8.45
C ARG A 238 0.15 19.50 -8.12
N ILE A 239 -1.03 18.94 -8.36
CA ILE A 239 -2.29 19.53 -7.91
C ILE A 239 -2.69 19.00 -6.53
N LYS A 240 -3.40 19.82 -5.76
CA LYS A 240 -3.93 19.44 -4.44
C LYS A 240 -5.45 19.29 -4.42
N LEU A 241 -6.13 19.67 -5.50
CA LEU A 241 -7.57 19.66 -5.58
C LEU A 241 -7.97 19.39 -7.02
N TYR A 242 -8.97 18.53 -7.20
CA TYR A 242 -9.69 18.38 -8.46
C TYR A 242 -11.18 18.54 -8.18
N GLY A 243 -11.72 19.71 -8.49
CA GLY A 243 -13.07 20.11 -8.10
C GLY A 243 -13.27 20.01 -6.58
N LYS A 244 -14.07 19.03 -6.10
CA LYS A 244 -14.28 18.78 -4.66
C LYS A 244 -13.35 17.72 -4.05
N VAL A 245 -12.53 17.04 -4.85
CA VAL A 245 -11.67 15.94 -4.39
C VAL A 245 -10.34 16.48 -3.88
N ASP A 246 -10.04 16.21 -2.61
CA ASP A 246 -8.73 16.52 -2.00
C ASP A 246 -7.65 15.57 -2.51
N LEU A 247 -6.61 16.14 -3.11
CA LEU A 247 -5.41 15.47 -3.64
C LEU A 247 -4.13 15.96 -2.94
N SER A 248 -4.27 16.59 -1.76
CA SER A 248 -3.16 17.04 -0.92
C SER A 248 -2.26 15.89 -0.44
N ILE A 249 -2.79 14.66 -0.44
CA ILE A 249 -2.09 13.37 -0.29
C ILE A 249 -2.28 12.50 -1.54
N PRO A 250 -1.47 11.43 -1.76
CA PRO A 250 -1.71 10.50 -2.86
C PRO A 250 -3.11 9.88 -2.78
N ALA A 251 -3.81 9.82 -3.91
CA ALA A 251 -5.12 9.21 -4.00
C ALA A 251 -4.99 7.68 -4.05
N ILE A 252 -5.67 6.99 -3.14
CA ILE A 252 -5.65 5.53 -3.00
C ILE A 252 -6.93 4.91 -3.54
N ARG A 253 -6.87 3.61 -3.86
CA ARG A 253 -8.02 2.84 -4.35
C ARG A 253 -9.24 3.03 -3.47
N ASN A 254 -10.40 3.23 -4.10
CA ASN A 254 -11.66 3.40 -3.40
C ASN A 254 -12.64 2.28 -3.77
N GLU A 255 -12.84 1.37 -2.83
CA GLU A 255 -13.69 0.16 -2.95
C GLU A 255 -15.20 0.48 -2.97
N LYS A 256 -15.62 1.68 -2.54
CA LYS A 256 -17.03 2.12 -2.58
C LYS A 256 -17.59 2.02 -3.99
N TYR A 257 -16.77 2.32 -4.99
CA TYR A 257 -17.17 2.31 -6.40
C TYR A 257 -17.13 0.91 -7.04
N LEU A 258 -16.65 -0.11 -6.31
CA LEU A 258 -16.40 -1.46 -6.83
C LEU A 258 -17.37 -2.51 -6.30
N ASN A 259 -18.12 -2.20 -5.23
CA ASN A 259 -18.99 -3.16 -4.55
C ASN A 259 -20.39 -2.58 -4.29
N VAL A 260 -21.41 -3.14 -4.94
CA VAL A 260 -22.75 -3.28 -4.36
C VAL A 260 -23.30 -4.64 -4.82
N GLU A 261 -23.21 -5.66 -3.96
CA GLU A 261 -24.20 -6.74 -4.00
C GLU A 261 -24.92 -6.80 -2.65
N THR A 262 -26.24 -6.65 -2.73
CA THR A 262 -27.29 -7.05 -1.78
C THR A 262 -27.50 -6.21 -0.50
N SER A 263 -28.23 -5.11 -0.63
CA SER A 263 -29.14 -4.66 0.42
C SER A 263 -30.58 -4.64 -0.10
N ASP A 264 -31.04 -5.80 -0.55
CA ASP A 264 -32.47 -6.09 -0.68
C ASP A 264 -32.66 -7.49 -0.08
N ASN A 265 -33.04 -7.54 1.20
CA ASN A 265 -33.66 -8.71 1.82
C ASN A 265 -34.61 -8.24 2.92
#